data_AF-A0A7Y0K9N4-F1
#
_entry.id   AF-A0A7Y0K9N4-F1
#
_cell.length_a   1.000
_cell.length_b   1.000
_cell.length_c   1.000
_cell.angle_alpha   90.00
_cell.angle_beta   90.00
_cell.angle_gamma   90.00
#
_symmetry.space_group_name_H-M   'P 1'
#
loop_
_entity.id
_entity.type
_entity.pdbx_description
1 polymer ?
#
loop_
_entity_poly.entity_id
_entity_poly.type
_entity_poly.pdbx_seq_one_letter_code
_entity_poly.pdbx_strand_id
1 'polypeptide(L)'
;MLAYITYELMAIIDPIWVFIPGVWLKASILFILVILLHRNIVCQILILSIGSMMGDIVLSFVLRSYQMNYSIGSMHFFDSFMLGMLGMISLFYLKMTLARWEQYVFMLEKERKNNV
;
A
#
# COMPACT_ATOMS: atom_id res chain seq x y z
N MET A 1 3.18 -7.53 8.34
CA MET A 1 3.54 -7.80 6.93
C MET A 1 5.02 -8.12 6.89
N LEU A 2 5.39 -9.33 6.46
CA LEU A 2 6.80 -9.71 6.40
C LEU A 2 7.60 -8.79 5.47
N ALA A 3 7.02 -8.38 4.34
CA ALA A 3 7.67 -7.46 3.41
C ALA A 3 8.11 -6.14 4.03
N TYR A 4 7.41 -5.63 5.05
CA TYR A 4 7.83 -4.43 5.80
C TYR A 4 9.14 -4.69 6.53
N ILE A 5 9.21 -5.79 7.27
CA ILE A 5 10.39 -6.20 8.04
C ILE A 5 11.56 -6.48 7.11
N THR A 6 11.30 -7.22 6.02
CA THR A 6 12.33 -7.54 5.02
C THR A 6 12.90 -6.29 4.38
N TYR A 7 12.04 -5.32 4.02
CA TYR A 7 12.48 -4.05 3.48
C TYR A 7 13.40 -3.32 4.46
N GLU A 8 13.00 -3.13 5.71
CA GLU A 8 13.83 -2.39 6.68
C GLU A 8 15.13 -3.11 7.04
N LEU A 9 15.10 -4.44 7.21
CA LEU A 9 16.32 -5.21 7.43
C LEU A 9 17.27 -5.11 6.24
N MET A 10 16.74 -5.19 5.02
CA MET A 10 17.56 -5.04 3.81
C MET A 10 18.13 -3.63 3.72
N ALA A 11 17.34 -2.61 4.06
CA ALA A 11 17.76 -1.23 4.06
C ALA A 11 18.90 -0.98 5.09
N ILE A 12 18.87 -1.64 6.24
CA ILE A 12 19.97 -1.58 7.24
C ILE A 12 21.26 -2.22 6.72
N ILE A 13 21.17 -3.34 5.98
CA ILE A 13 22.33 -4.08 5.48
C ILE A 13 22.93 -3.43 4.23
N ASP A 14 22.08 -3.06 3.27
CA ASP A 14 22.45 -2.46 2.00
C ASP A 14 21.51 -1.28 1.70
N PRO A 15 22.02 -0.04 1.72
CA PRO A 15 21.20 1.16 1.61
C PRO A 15 20.64 1.36 0.19
N ILE A 16 19.51 0.71 -0.11
CA ILE A 16 18.80 0.85 -1.39
C ILE A 16 18.28 2.29 -1.62
N TRP A 17 18.16 3.08 -0.55
CA TRP A 17 17.71 4.47 -0.61
C TRP A 17 18.70 5.44 -1.29
N VAL A 18 19.89 4.97 -1.70
CA VAL A 18 20.87 5.78 -2.44
C VAL A 18 20.34 6.17 -3.82
N PHE A 19 19.52 5.33 -4.46
CA PHE A 19 19.03 5.56 -5.82
C PHE A 19 17.59 6.08 -5.88
N ILE A 20 16.75 5.70 -4.91
CA ILE A 20 15.32 6.02 -4.89
C ILE A 20 14.94 6.40 -3.45
N PRO A 21 14.10 7.43 -3.23
CA PRO A 21 13.59 7.76 -1.89
C PRO A 21 12.96 6.53 -1.22
N GLY A 22 13.53 6.09 -0.11
CA GLY A 22 13.14 4.82 0.53
C GLY A 22 11.66 4.75 0.94
N VAL A 23 11.07 5.89 1.29
CA VAL A 23 9.64 6.00 1.64
C VAL A 23 8.76 5.57 0.46
N TRP A 24 9.08 6.03 -0.75
CA TRP A 24 8.33 5.71 -1.96
C TRP A 24 8.48 4.24 -2.35
N LEU A 25 9.69 3.70 -2.22
CA LEU A 25 9.98 2.31 -2.53
C LEU A 25 9.23 1.37 -1.57
N LYS A 26 9.32 1.62 -0.26
CA LYS A 26 8.59 0.87 0.77
C LYS A 26 7.09 0.91 0.53
N ALA A 27 6.53 2.11 0.35
CA ALA A 27 5.10 2.29 0.11
C ALA A 27 4.63 1.52 -1.13
N SER A 28 5.38 1.60 -2.24
CA SER A 28 5.05 0.93 -3.50
C SER A 28 5.07 -0.60 -3.37
N ILE A 29 6.08 -1.17 -2.71
CA ILE A 29 6.19 -2.61 -2.50
C ILE A 29 5.00 -3.14 -1.69
N LEU A 30 4.70 -2.48 -0.56
CA LEU A 30 3.58 -2.87 0.30
C LEU A 30 2.25 -2.74 -0.43
N PHE A 31 2.06 -1.65 -1.16
CA PHE A 31 0.87 -1.38 -1.95
C PHE A 31 0.63 -2.45 -3.03
N ILE A 32 1.64 -2.78 -3.84
CA ILE A 32 1.55 -3.81 -4.87
C ILE A 32 1.21 -5.18 -4.25
N LEU A 33 1.86 -5.53 -3.14
CA LEU A 33 1.58 -6.78 -2.42
C LEU A 33 0.15 -6.84 -1.91
N VAL A 34 -0.38 -5.76 -1.33
CA VAL A 34 -1.78 -5.70 -0.87
C VAL A 34 -2.75 -5.92 -2.01
N ILE A 35 -2.53 -5.26 -3.16
CA ILE A 35 -3.39 -5.39 -4.33
C ILE A 35 -3.41 -6.82 -4.86
N LEU A 36 -2.24 -7.47 -4.89
CA LEU A 36 -2.11 -8.84 -5.35
C LEU A 36 -2.71 -9.85 -4.37
N LEU A 37 -2.64 -9.56 -3.07
CA LEU A 37 -3.07 -10.49 -2.02
C LEU A 37 -4.59 -10.63 -1.90
N HIS A 38 -5.34 -9.54 -2.08
CA HIS A 38 -6.79 -9.58 -1.89
C HIS A 38 -7.54 -8.67 -2.87
N ARG A 39 -8.75 -9.07 -3.29
CA ARG A 39 -9.55 -8.29 -4.27
C ARG A 39 -10.46 -7.24 -3.64
N ASN A 40 -10.96 -7.49 -2.42
CA ASN A 40 -11.81 -6.54 -1.68
C ASN A 40 -10.98 -5.41 -1.07
N ILE A 41 -11.37 -4.16 -1.34
CA ILE A 41 -10.71 -2.94 -0.87
C ILE A 41 -10.71 -2.83 0.66
N VAL A 42 -11.79 -3.22 1.34
CA VAL A 42 -11.86 -3.11 2.81
C VAL A 42 -10.80 -4.00 3.44
N CYS A 43 -10.67 -5.24 2.96
CA CYS A 43 -9.63 -6.16 3.41
C CYS A 43 -8.24 -5.64 3.04
N GLN A 44 -8.06 -5.06 1.85
CA GLN A 44 -6.78 -4.48 1.44
C GLN A 44 -6.32 -3.38 2.41
N ILE A 45 -7.22 -2.46 2.78
CA ILE A 45 -6.93 -1.39 3.75
C ILE A 45 -6.59 -1.98 5.13
N LEU A 46 -7.37 -2.96 5.60
CA LEU A 46 -7.11 -3.63 6.88
C LEU A 46 -5.78 -4.37 6.91
N ILE A 47 -5.42 -5.06 5.82
CA ILE A 47 -4.14 -5.76 5.71
C ILE A 47 -3.00 -4.74 5.68
N LEU A 48 -3.13 -3.62 4.96
CA LEU A 48 -2.12 -2.56 4.95
C LEU A 48 -1.93 -1.96 6.35
N SER A 49 -3.01 -1.64 7.06
CA SER A 49 -2.95 -1.00 8.39
C SER A 49 -2.43 -1.96 9.47
N ILE A 50 -3.13 -3.07 9.71
CA ILE A 50 -2.75 -4.06 10.73
C ILE A 50 -1.39 -4.67 10.36
N GLY A 51 -1.17 -4.94 9.07
CA GLY A 51 0.07 -5.53 8.59
C GLY A 51 1.29 -4.62 8.74
N SER A 52 1.17 -3.33 8.46
CA SER A 52 2.28 -2.38 8.65
C SER A 52 2.56 -2.15 10.13
N MET A 53 1.54 -1.93 10.96
CA MET A 53 1.68 -1.78 12.42
C MET A 53 2.32 -3.01 13.06
N MET A 54 1.83 -4.21 12.74
CA MET A 54 2.42 -5.45 13.24
C MET A 54 3.85 -5.65 12.72
N GLY A 55 4.13 -5.23 11.48
CA GLY A 55 5.48 -5.27 10.93
C GLY A 55 6.47 -4.41 11.72
N ASP A 56 6.06 -3.19 12.07
CA ASP A 56 6.89 -2.23 12.81
C ASP A 56 7.14 -2.68 14.27
N ILE A 57 6.12 -3.24 14.93
CA ILE A 57 6.26 -3.82 16.27
C ILE A 57 7.24 -5.00 16.25
N VAL A 58 7.07 -5.93 15.31
CA VAL A 58 7.94 -7.11 15.21
C VAL A 58 9.37 -6.71 14.86
N LEU A 59 9.57 -5.78 13.93
CA LEU A 59 10.89 -5.26 13.59
C LEU A 59 11.59 -4.66 14.82
N SER A 60 10.88 -3.85 15.59
CA SER A 60 11.41 -3.24 16.81
C SER A 60 11.81 -4.28 17.85
N PHE A 61 11.03 -5.35 17.99
CA PHE A 61 11.36 -6.47 18.87
C PHE A 61 12.63 -7.20 18.40
N VAL A 62 12.75 -7.48 17.10
CA VAL A 62 13.91 -8.14 16.51
C VAL A 62 15.17 -7.28 16.67
N LEU A 63 15.11 -5.99 16.35
CA LEU A 63 16.25 -5.07 16.45
C LEU A 63 16.70 -4.84 17.89
N ARG A 64 15.77 -4.92 18.85
CA ARG A 64 16.09 -4.86 20.28
C ARG A 64 16.98 -6.04 20.71
N SER A 65 16.81 -7.22 20.13
CA SER A 65 17.71 -8.37 20.38
C SER A 65 19.15 -8.11 19.92
N TYR A 66 19.34 -7.25 18.92
CA TYR A 66 20.66 -6.82 18.43
C TYR A 66 21.17 -5.53 19.11
N GLN A 67 20.53 -5.09 20.20
CA GLN A 67 20.82 -3.83 20.90
C GLN A 67 20.73 -2.57 20.01
N MET A 68 19.97 -2.63 18.92
CA MET A 68 19.69 -1.47 18.09
C MET A 68 18.44 -0.76 18.61
N ASN A 69 18.56 0.54 18.90
CA ASN A 69 17.45 1.37 19.34
C ASN A 69 16.60 1.80 18.14
N TYR A 70 15.60 1.00 17.79
CA TYR A 70 14.59 1.35 16.81
C TYR A 70 13.31 1.84 17.51
N SER A 71 12.80 3.00 17.10
CA SER A 71 11.59 3.60 17.66
C SER A 71 10.35 3.15 16.89
N ILE A 72 9.43 2.48 17.60
CA ILE A 72 8.12 2.11 17.06
C ILE A 72 7.34 3.38 16.71
N GLY A 73 6.73 3.41 15.52
CA GLY A 73 5.91 4.54 15.10
C GLY A 73 6.72 5.80 14.80
N SER A 74 7.92 5.65 14.23
CA SER A 74 8.72 6.79 13.78
C SER A 74 8.00 7.62 12.70
N MET A 75 8.45 8.86 12.49
CA MET A 75 7.87 9.72 11.44
C MET A 75 8.00 9.10 10.04
N HIS A 76 9.11 8.40 9.77
CA HIS A 76 9.33 7.65 8.53
C HIS A 76 8.34 6.49 8.32
N PHE A 77 7.87 5.86 9.41
CA PHE A 77 6.81 4.87 9.33
C PHE A 77 5.51 5.51 8.85
N PHE A 78 5.11 6.63 9.47
CA PHE A 78 3.88 7.34 9.11
C PHE A 78 3.89 7.87 7.68
N ASP A 79 5.00 8.42 7.19
CA ASP A 79 5.11 8.90 5.81
C ASP A 79 4.84 7.77 4.80
N SER A 80 5.47 6.61 5.04
CA SER A 80 5.32 5.44 4.16
C SER A 80 3.91 4.85 4.24
N PHE A 81 3.33 4.81 5.44
CA PHE A 81 1.98 4.34 5.67
C PHE A 81 0.93 5.23 5.01
N MET A 82 1.05 6.55 5.14
CA MET A 82 0.17 7.52 4.50
C MET A 82 0.26 7.45 2.98
N LEU A 83 1.47 7.33 2.41
CA LEU A 83 1.62 7.14 0.96
C LEU A 83 0.93 5.85 0.47
N GLY A 84 1.09 4.74 1.21
CA GLY A 84 0.39 3.49 0.89
C GLY A 84 -1.13 3.64 0.94
N MET A 85 -1.66 4.31 1.97
CA MET A 85 -3.09 4.59 2.12
C MET A 85 -3.62 5.49 1.00
N LEU A 86 -2.89 6.55 0.65
CA LEU A 86 -3.22 7.42 -0.48
C LEU A 86 -3.26 6.64 -1.80
N GLY A 87 -2.29 5.75 -2.02
CA GLY A 87 -2.29 4.82 -3.15
C GLY A 87 -3.58 3.97 -3.18
N MET A 88 -3.97 3.38 -2.05
CA MET A 88 -5.17 2.54 -1.97
C MET A 88 -6.46 3.33 -2.25
N ILE A 89 -6.58 4.51 -1.65
CA ILE A 89 -7.74 5.39 -1.84
C ILE A 89 -7.82 5.86 -3.30
N SER A 90 -6.70 6.26 -3.90
CA SER A 90 -6.67 6.69 -5.30
C SER A 90 -7.13 5.59 -6.27
N LEU A 91 -6.67 4.34 -6.08
CA LEU A 91 -7.15 3.20 -6.87
C LEU A 91 -8.64 2.93 -6.67
N PHE A 92 -9.14 3.09 -5.44
CA PHE A 92 -10.56 2.93 -5.16
C PHE A 92 -11.39 3.96 -5.93
N TYR A 93 -11.00 5.23 -5.89
CA TYR A 93 -11.64 6.29 -6.65
C TYR A 93 -11.59 6.02 -8.16
N LEU A 94 -10.44 5.61 -8.69
CA LEU A 94 -10.30 5.27 -10.11
C LEU A 94 -11.22 4.13 -10.54
N LYS A 95 -11.30 3.05 -9.76
CA LYS A 95 -12.22 1.93 -10.03
C LYS A 95 -13.68 2.39 -10.02
N MET A 96 -14.04 3.26 -9.08
CA MET A 96 -15.40 3.79 -8.96
C MET A 96 -15.76 4.70 -10.14
N THR A 97 -14.85 5.57 -10.59
CA THR A 97 -15.08 6.43 -11.75
C THR A 97 -15.18 5.64 -13.04
N LEU A 98 -14.34 4.60 -13.20
CA LEU A 98 -14.37 3.71 -14.36
C LEU A 98 -15.70 2.95 -14.45
N ALA A 99 -16.18 2.38 -13.34
CA ALA A 99 -17.46 1.68 -13.31
C ALA A 99 -18.64 2.60 -13.65
N ARG A 100 -18.63 3.86 -13.17
CA ARG A 100 -19.63 4.86 -13.55
C ARG A 100 -19.59 5.18 -15.04
N TRP A 101 -18.40 5.35 -15.60
CA TRP A 101 -18.22 5.60 -17.04
C TRP A 101 -18.76 4.46 -17.89
N GLU A 102 -18.48 3.22 -17.52
CA GLU A 102 -18.98 2.02 -18.22
C GLU A 102 -20.52 1.98 -18.24
N GLN A 103 -21.17 2.35 -17.13
CA GLN A 103 -22.63 2.45 -17.06
C GLN A 103 -23.20 3.52 -18.01
N TYR A 104 -22.55 4.69 -18.11
CA TYR A 104 -22.97 5.74 -19.04
C TYR A 104 -22.86 5.28 -20.51
N VAL A 105 -21.75 4.63 -20.88
CA VAL A 105 -21.54 4.12 -22.25
C VAL A 105 -22.61 3.08 -22.59
N PHE A 106 -22.91 2.16 -21.67
CA PHE A 106 -23.94 1.14 -21.89
C PHE A 106 -25.35 1.73 -22.08
N MET A 107 -25.70 2.79 -21.32
CA MET A 107 -26.98 3.48 -21.51
C MET A 107 -27.07 4.16 -22.88
N LEU A 108 -25.99 4.80 -23.34
CA LEU A 108 -25.93 5.41 -24.67
C LEU A 108 -26.07 4.38 -25.80
N GLU A 109 -25.43 3.21 -25.67
CA GLU A 109 -25.60 2.12 -26.64
C GLU A 109 -27.03 1.58 -26.68
N LYS A 110 -27.70 1.52 -25.52
CA LYS A 110 -29.10 1.09 -25.43
C LYS A 110 -30.05 2.11 -26.10
N GLU A 111 -29.86 3.39 -25.87
CA GLU A 111 -30.64 4.46 -26.53
C GLU A 111 -30.42 4.46 -28.05
N ARG A 112 -29.19 4.21 -28.50
CA ARG A 112 -28.88 4.13 -29.94
C ARG A 112 -29.59 2.96 -30.63
N LYS A 113 -29.73 1.81 -29.98
CA LYS A 113 -30.42 0.62 -30.53
C LYS A 113 -31.94 0.76 -30.56
N ASN A 114 -32.54 1.57 -29.69
CA ASN A 114 -33.99 1.83 -29.69
C ASN A 114 -34.42 2.88 -30.73
N ASN A 115 -33.49 3.69 -31.25
CA ASN A 115 -33.76 4.75 -32.22
C ASN A 115 -33.49 4.34 -33.68
N VAL A 116 -33.16 3.06 -33.93
CA VAL A 116 -32.99 2.45 -35.26
C VAL A 116 -34.06 1.38 -35.44
#